data_AF-A0A943WQ34-F1
#
_entry.id   AF-A0A943WQ34-F1
#
_cell.length_a   1.000
_cell.length_b   1.000
_cell.length_c   1.000
_cell.angle_alpha   90.00
_cell.angle_beta   90.00
_cell.angle_gamma   90.00
#
_symmetry.space_group_name_H-M   'P 1'
#
loop_
_entity.id
_entity.type
_entity.pdbx_description
1 polymer ?
#
loop_
_entity_poly.entity_id
_entity_poly.type
_entity_poly.pdbx_seq_one_letter_code
_entity_poly.pdbx_strand_id
1 'polypeptide(L)'
;MRRTFALLLAAVMAAGTLTLPATAAESQKEELAGSTSQEVQEETKLPPDPEGTVTWANLDSRIRSGSLSARVLSANISGIEGIDYDMMYEDLRRQLNDIANAQWYITMMGGDDSSLANAYDSLRDTFDDLKDGEVQADNADVVWQLNSTVDQMVAAGETLYITLVGMEQQAADGQRSLAALDRSLEELRLRQQLGQVSKQTVTEVEAQRTQVVSQLRTLGTTLTTYKAQLQTLIGVEPTGEISLGALPIQGEDGWTAPDYEADLASAKTASWTLRNAEKTLEDAKEDWDDAQSDYRGPRKKYLLQAAEHTWEAAQLTCQSAFQEFETSFRALYDSLADKENTLNSKLSALAWQQTVLETTQKRYDLGQVSKMKLLAAQDELAAAQSAADGAWRDLLSARTSYRWAVEQGLM
;
A
#
# COMPACT_ATOMS: atom_id res chain seq x y z
N MET A 1 32.47 16.30 -10.92
CA MET A 1 32.31 15.81 -9.53
C MET A 1 31.27 16.70 -8.86
N ARG A 2 30.04 16.69 -9.42
CA ARG A 2 28.93 17.44 -8.87
C ARG A 2 28.44 16.70 -7.62
N ARG A 3 28.34 17.45 -6.53
CA ARG A 3 27.86 16.97 -5.24
C ARG A 3 26.35 16.98 -5.35
N THR A 4 25.73 15.81 -5.28
CA THR A 4 24.32 15.67 -4.99
C THR A 4 23.95 16.63 -3.87
N PHE A 5 22.95 17.49 -4.10
CA PHE A 5 22.36 18.30 -3.05
C PHE A 5 21.61 17.38 -2.08
N ALA A 6 22.37 16.78 -1.17
CA ALA A 6 21.83 16.18 0.02
C ALA A 6 21.48 17.29 1.01
N LEU A 7 20.33 17.95 0.80
CA LEU A 7 19.59 18.52 1.92
C LEU A 7 18.91 17.34 2.66
N LEU A 8 19.65 16.80 3.63
CA LEU A 8 19.19 16.05 4.81
C LEU A 8 17.80 15.39 4.74
N LEU A 9 17.76 14.10 4.38
CA LEU A 9 17.01 13.11 5.17
C LEU A 9 17.67 11.73 5.07
N ALA A 10 18.80 11.57 5.76
CA ALA A 10 19.38 10.27 6.03
C ALA A 10 18.59 9.57 7.15
N ALA A 11 17.59 8.78 6.76
CA ALA A 11 16.94 7.64 7.45
C ALA A 11 15.53 7.54 6.82
N VAL A 12 15.11 6.51 6.09
CA VAL A 12 15.05 5.09 6.45
C VAL A 12 14.95 4.29 5.14
N MET A 13 16.02 3.65 4.71
CA MET A 13 16.01 2.62 3.66
C MET A 13 16.98 1.52 4.08
N ALA A 14 16.59 0.74 5.10
CA ALA A 14 17.07 -0.63 5.36
C ALA A 14 16.43 -1.16 6.66
N ALA A 15 15.21 -1.70 6.59
CA ALA A 15 14.73 -2.76 7.51
C ALA A 15 13.38 -3.30 7.05
N GLY A 16 13.40 -4.11 5.98
CA GLY A 16 12.39 -5.15 5.80
C GLY A 16 12.60 -6.24 6.84
N THR A 17 12.21 -5.98 8.09
CA THR A 17 11.82 -6.98 9.10
C THR A 17 11.10 -6.23 10.22
N LEU A 18 9.81 -6.53 10.39
CA LEU A 18 9.02 -6.27 11.59
C LEU A 18 9.83 -6.58 12.86
N THR A 19 10.09 -5.57 13.70
CA THR A 19 10.29 -5.72 15.16
C THR A 19 10.25 -4.35 15.85
N LEU A 20 9.18 -4.09 16.61
CA LEU A 20 9.05 -3.03 17.63
C LEU A 20 9.73 -3.47 18.94
N PRO A 21 10.27 -2.56 19.78
CA PRO A 21 9.50 -1.96 20.91
C PRO A 21 9.79 -0.45 21.16
N ALA A 22 8.79 0.39 21.51
CA ALA A 22 8.39 0.88 22.87
C ALA A 22 9.47 1.76 23.57
N THR A 23 9.29 2.95 24.16
CA THR A 23 8.16 3.76 24.68
C THR A 23 8.61 5.22 24.97
N ALA A 24 7.64 6.15 25.03
CA ALA A 24 7.49 7.33 25.90
C ALA A 24 8.30 8.63 25.68
N ALA A 25 7.57 9.72 25.38
CA ALA A 25 7.76 11.05 25.96
C ALA A 25 6.48 11.90 25.83
N GLU A 26 6.15 12.60 26.91
CA GLU A 26 4.95 13.42 27.16
C GLU A 26 4.87 14.74 26.37
N SER A 27 3.64 15.07 25.98
CA SER A 27 2.94 16.37 26.05
C SER A 27 3.75 17.67 25.95
N GLN A 28 3.39 18.49 24.95
CA GLN A 28 2.93 19.87 25.21
C GLN A 28 1.98 20.35 24.09
N LYS A 29 0.80 20.82 24.51
CA LYS A 29 -0.19 21.54 23.69
C LYS A 29 0.35 22.93 23.38
N GLU A 30 0.22 23.35 22.12
CA GLU A 30 0.09 24.77 21.79
C GLU A 30 -0.99 24.95 20.73
N GLU A 31 -1.89 25.86 21.06
CA GLU A 31 -3.13 26.21 20.39
C GLU A 31 -2.82 27.46 19.55
N LEU A 32 -2.99 27.40 18.23
CA LEU A 32 -3.06 28.61 17.42
C LEU A 32 -4.13 28.47 16.34
N ALA A 33 -5.22 29.19 16.57
CA ALA A 33 -6.26 29.48 15.60
C ALA A 33 -5.80 30.60 14.66
N GLY A 34 -6.10 30.47 13.37
CA GLY A 34 -5.87 31.51 12.37
C GLY A 34 -6.37 31.11 10.99
N SER A 35 -7.61 31.50 10.70
CA SER A 35 -8.35 31.29 9.46
C SER A 35 -7.66 31.87 8.22
N THR A 36 -7.73 31.12 7.11
CA THR A 36 -7.92 31.70 5.77
C THR A 36 -8.70 30.72 4.90
N SER A 37 -9.83 31.18 4.39
CA SER A 37 -10.74 30.47 3.51
C SER A 37 -10.21 30.41 2.09
N GLN A 38 -10.13 29.20 1.52
CA GLN A 38 -10.15 28.97 0.09
C GLN A 38 -11.16 27.86 -0.19
N GLU A 39 -12.19 28.19 -0.98
CA GLU A 39 -13.16 27.26 -1.53
C GLU A 39 -12.43 26.27 -2.44
N VAL A 40 -12.24 25.05 -1.94
CA VAL A 40 -11.94 23.86 -2.72
C VAL A 40 -13.17 22.95 -2.60
N GLN A 41 -13.56 22.39 -3.73
CA GLN A 41 -14.73 21.54 -3.96
C GLN A 41 -15.16 20.74 -2.72
N GLU A 42 -16.45 20.79 -2.36
CA GLU A 42 -17.04 19.90 -1.36
C GLU A 42 -16.84 18.44 -1.83
N GLU A 43 -15.71 17.83 -1.46
CA GLU A 43 -15.70 16.42 -1.12
C GLU A 43 -16.86 16.23 -0.15
N THR A 44 -17.83 15.42 -0.53
CA THR A 44 -18.94 15.09 0.35
C THR A 44 -18.33 14.38 1.54
N LYS A 45 -18.04 15.11 2.61
CA LYS A 45 -17.28 14.61 3.76
C LYS A 45 -18.08 13.45 4.34
N LEU A 46 -17.55 12.23 4.17
CA LEU A 46 -18.20 11.03 4.64
C LEU A 46 -18.48 11.18 6.15
N PRO A 47 -19.64 10.70 6.63
CA PRO A 47 -19.93 10.75 8.05
C PRO A 47 -18.83 9.97 8.80
N PRO A 48 -18.36 10.50 9.94
CA PRO A 48 -17.31 9.84 10.72
C PRO A 48 -17.80 8.47 11.21
N ASP A 49 -16.89 7.50 11.22
CA ASP A 49 -17.16 6.18 11.78
C ASP A 49 -17.50 6.29 13.28
N PRO A 50 -18.44 5.48 13.79
CA PRO A 50 -18.63 5.31 15.22
C PRO A 50 -17.33 4.91 15.94
N GLU A 51 -17.21 5.30 17.21
CA GLU A 51 -16.04 4.95 18.03
C GLU A 51 -15.83 3.43 18.08
N GLY A 52 -14.58 2.99 17.94
CA GLY A 52 -14.22 1.57 17.89
C GLY A 52 -14.53 0.86 16.57
N THR A 53 -14.97 1.59 15.53
CA THR A 53 -15.24 1.04 14.21
C THR A 53 -14.38 1.69 13.12
N VAL A 54 -14.21 1.00 12.00
CA VAL A 54 -13.66 1.55 10.76
C VAL A 54 -14.42 1.00 9.57
N THR A 55 -14.86 1.88 8.66
CA THR A 55 -15.53 1.47 7.43
C THR A 55 -14.57 1.52 6.24
N TRP A 56 -14.86 0.73 5.20
CA TRP A 56 -14.11 0.74 3.95
C TRP A 56 -14.03 2.14 3.33
N ALA A 57 -15.15 2.86 3.29
CA ALA A 57 -15.23 4.19 2.67
C ALA A 57 -14.35 5.24 3.37
N ASN A 58 -14.22 5.15 4.70
CA ASN A 58 -13.40 6.09 5.47
C ASN A 58 -11.92 5.67 5.57
N LEU A 59 -11.56 4.45 5.15
CA LEU A 59 -10.25 3.86 5.41
C LEU A 59 -9.08 4.70 4.87
N ASP A 60 -9.12 5.10 3.59
CA ASP A 60 -8.08 5.94 2.98
C ASP A 60 -7.85 7.21 3.80
N SER A 61 -8.91 7.99 4.02
CA SER A 61 -8.83 9.26 4.75
C SER A 61 -8.25 9.09 6.15
N ARG A 62 -8.59 7.99 6.82
CA ARG A 62 -8.13 7.68 8.18
C ARG A 62 -6.68 7.22 8.21
N ILE A 63 -6.20 6.53 7.19
CA ILE A 63 -4.79 6.20 7.07
C ILE A 63 -3.98 7.48 6.83
N ARG A 64 -4.38 8.30 5.85
CA ARG A 64 -3.68 9.54 5.50
C ARG A 64 -3.63 10.55 6.66
N SER A 65 -4.74 10.72 7.37
CA SER A 65 -4.83 11.69 8.47
C SER A 65 -4.42 11.14 9.84
N GLY A 66 -4.61 9.84 10.07
CA GLY A 66 -4.39 9.22 11.37
C GLY A 66 -3.00 8.61 11.54
N SER A 67 -2.45 7.99 10.50
CA SER A 67 -1.15 7.32 10.59
C SER A 67 -0.05 8.29 10.99
N LEU A 68 0.73 7.97 12.03
CA LEU A 68 1.90 8.77 12.39
C LEU A 68 2.92 8.84 11.24
N SER A 69 3.13 7.73 10.53
CA SER A 69 4.05 7.70 9.39
C SER A 69 3.54 8.57 8.24
N ALA A 70 2.25 8.51 7.90
CA ALA A 70 1.69 9.37 6.85
C ALA A 70 1.77 10.84 7.22
N ARG A 71 1.54 11.19 8.50
CA ARG A 71 1.69 12.56 9.00
C ARG A 71 3.13 13.08 8.94
N VAL A 72 4.11 12.24 9.23
CA VAL A 72 5.55 12.59 9.06
C VAL A 72 5.85 12.86 7.58
N LEU A 73 5.39 12.00 6.68
CA LEU A 73 5.56 12.20 5.23
C LEU A 73 4.87 13.49 4.76
N SER A 74 3.64 13.74 5.20
CA SER A 74 2.89 14.97 4.90
C SER A 74 3.58 16.23 5.42
N ALA A 75 4.19 16.18 6.61
CA ALA A 75 4.97 17.29 7.15
C ALA A 75 6.25 17.56 6.32
N ASN A 76 6.93 16.51 5.85
CA ASN A 76 8.08 16.64 4.97
C ASN A 76 7.68 17.23 3.61
N ILE A 77 6.57 16.77 3.02
CA ILE A 77 6.00 17.33 1.79
C ILE A 77 5.72 18.83 1.98
N SER A 78 5.01 19.18 3.05
CA SER A 78 4.68 20.59 3.36
C SER A 78 5.93 21.45 3.54
N GLY A 79 7.00 20.88 4.12
CA GLY A 79 8.28 21.57 4.27
C GLY A 79 8.97 21.86 2.93
N ILE A 80 8.85 20.96 1.95
CA ILE A 80 9.40 21.14 0.60
C ILE A 80 8.53 22.11 -0.21
N GLU A 81 7.21 21.95 -0.17
CA GLU A 81 6.26 22.83 -0.88
C GLU A 81 6.27 24.26 -0.34
N GLY A 82 6.66 24.45 0.93
CA GLY A 82 6.82 25.75 1.54
C GLY A 82 8.12 26.49 1.19
N ILE A 83 9.01 25.91 0.35
CA ILE A 83 10.25 26.56 -0.06
C ILE A 83 9.95 27.74 -0.98
N ASP A 84 10.33 28.94 -0.54
CA ASP A 84 10.29 30.15 -1.36
C ASP A 84 11.55 30.23 -2.24
N TYR A 85 11.46 29.64 -3.44
CA TYR A 85 12.56 29.62 -4.40
C TYR A 85 12.98 31.01 -4.88
N ASP A 86 12.04 31.97 -4.94
CA ASP A 86 12.33 33.35 -5.34
C ASP A 86 13.18 34.06 -4.28
N MET A 87 12.85 33.87 -3.00
CA MET A 87 13.68 34.35 -1.89
C MET A 87 15.06 33.67 -1.88
N MET A 88 15.11 32.35 -2.07
CA MET A 88 16.38 31.61 -2.11
C MET A 88 17.27 32.11 -3.26
N TYR A 89 16.67 32.39 -4.42
CA TYR A 89 17.35 32.97 -5.57
C TYR A 89 17.95 34.34 -5.27
N GLU A 90 17.16 35.22 -4.65
CA GLU A 90 17.60 36.57 -4.31
C GLU A 90 18.70 36.56 -3.23
N ASP A 91 18.62 35.67 -2.25
CA ASP A 91 19.64 35.52 -1.21
C ASP A 91 20.95 34.98 -1.78
N LEU A 92 20.91 33.97 -2.66
CA LEU A 92 22.10 33.48 -3.37
C LEU A 92 22.71 34.58 -4.26
N ARG A 93 21.88 35.36 -4.96
CA ARG A 93 22.34 36.49 -5.77
C ARG A 93 23.07 37.53 -4.93
N ARG A 94 22.57 37.85 -3.73
CA ARG A 94 23.23 38.79 -2.81
C ARG A 94 24.56 38.24 -2.30
N GLN A 95 24.58 36.98 -1.84
CA GLN A 95 25.81 36.33 -1.37
C GLN A 95 26.90 36.31 -2.44
N LEU A 96 26.55 35.98 -3.69
CA LEU A 96 27.49 36.01 -4.81
C LEU A 96 28.06 37.42 -5.04
N ASN A 97 27.22 38.46 -5.00
CA ASN A 97 27.68 39.85 -5.13
C ASN A 97 28.60 40.27 -3.97
N ASP A 98 28.30 39.86 -2.74
CA ASP A 98 29.11 40.18 -1.57
C ASP A 98 30.49 39.51 -1.64
N ILE A 99 30.56 38.25 -2.07
CA ILE A 99 31.82 37.54 -2.29
C ILE A 99 32.63 38.21 -3.40
N ALA A 100 31.99 38.57 -4.52
CA ALA A 100 32.65 39.27 -5.61
C ALA A 100 33.24 40.63 -5.17
N ASN A 101 32.50 41.38 -4.36
CA ASN A 101 32.99 42.64 -3.78
C ASN A 101 34.19 42.43 -2.85
N ALA A 102 34.16 41.38 -2.03
CA ALA A 102 35.26 41.03 -1.12
C ALA A 102 36.51 40.57 -1.89
N GLN A 103 36.35 39.75 -2.93
CA GLN A 103 37.43 39.36 -3.84
C GLN A 103 38.12 40.60 -4.41
N TRP A 104 37.34 41.54 -4.99
CA TRP A 104 37.88 42.78 -5.56
C TRP A 104 38.73 43.58 -4.56
N TYR A 105 38.29 43.69 -3.30
CA TYR A 105 39.04 44.37 -2.25
C TYR A 105 40.36 43.66 -1.90
N ILE A 106 40.32 42.33 -1.77
CA ILE A 106 41.52 41.51 -1.48
C ILE A 106 42.54 41.63 -2.62
N THR A 107 42.09 41.50 -3.88
CA THR A 107 42.96 41.67 -5.04
C THR A 107 43.57 43.07 -5.08
N MET A 108 42.79 44.11 -4.79
CA MET A 108 43.28 45.50 -4.75
C MET A 108 44.33 45.74 -3.65
N MET A 109 44.19 45.06 -2.52
CA MET A 109 45.15 45.10 -1.41
C MET A 109 46.35 44.15 -1.61
N GLY A 110 46.41 43.43 -2.73
CA GLY A 110 47.49 42.49 -3.07
C GLY A 110 47.46 41.18 -2.29
N GLY A 111 46.30 40.79 -1.74
CA GLY A 111 46.09 39.52 -1.04
C GLY A 111 45.69 38.38 -1.98
N ASP A 112 45.69 37.15 -1.43
CA ASP A 112 45.22 35.93 -2.11
C ASP A 112 43.72 35.72 -1.84
N ASP A 113 42.92 35.58 -2.89
CA ASP A 113 41.47 35.43 -2.88
C ASP A 113 41.00 34.00 -3.25
N SER A 114 41.92 33.05 -3.41
CA SER A 114 41.63 31.69 -3.89
C SER A 114 40.54 30.97 -3.09
N SER A 115 40.45 31.19 -1.77
CA SER A 115 39.39 30.60 -0.93
C SER A 115 38.01 31.19 -1.22
N LEU A 116 37.94 32.49 -1.49
CA LEU A 116 36.70 33.16 -1.91
C LEU A 116 36.32 32.76 -3.34
N ALA A 117 37.28 32.55 -4.23
CA ALA A 117 37.02 32.05 -5.59
C ALA A 117 36.31 30.70 -5.56
N ASN A 118 36.82 29.74 -4.78
CA ASN A 118 36.17 28.43 -4.62
C ASN A 118 34.77 28.52 -4.01
N ALA A 119 34.57 29.41 -3.03
CA ALA A 119 33.27 29.63 -2.41
C ALA A 119 32.27 30.26 -3.41
N TYR A 120 32.74 31.22 -4.21
CA TYR A 120 31.96 31.83 -5.28
C TYR A 120 31.53 30.80 -6.31
N ASP A 121 32.46 30.01 -6.85
CA ASP A 121 32.16 29.01 -7.87
C ASP A 121 31.15 27.97 -7.35
N SER A 122 31.32 27.48 -6.12
CA SER A 122 30.36 26.56 -5.52
C SER A 122 28.97 27.16 -5.35
N LEU A 123 28.85 28.42 -4.91
CA LEU A 123 27.55 29.10 -4.80
C LEU A 123 26.97 29.44 -6.17
N ARG A 124 27.84 29.68 -7.16
CA ARG A 124 27.43 30.02 -8.51
C ARG A 124 26.74 28.83 -9.18
N ASP A 125 27.29 27.64 -9.01
CA ASP A 125 26.66 26.40 -9.45
C ASP A 125 25.26 26.28 -8.81
N THR A 126 25.16 26.41 -7.49
CA THR A 126 23.86 26.34 -6.77
C THR A 126 22.82 27.35 -7.27
N PHE A 127 23.30 28.53 -7.67
CA PHE A 127 22.47 29.61 -8.18
C PHE A 127 22.01 29.34 -9.61
N ASP A 128 22.89 28.78 -10.45
CA ASP A 128 22.56 28.43 -11.82
C ASP A 128 21.57 27.24 -11.85
N ASP A 129 21.76 26.21 -11.02
CA ASP A 129 20.83 25.09 -10.88
C ASP A 129 19.43 25.57 -10.44
N LEU A 130 19.37 26.49 -9.46
CA LEU A 130 18.12 27.10 -9.01
C LEU A 130 17.46 27.98 -10.09
N LYS A 131 18.28 28.69 -10.85
CA LYS A 131 17.81 29.56 -11.94
C LYS A 131 17.25 28.77 -13.10
N ASP A 132 17.89 27.63 -13.41
CA ASP A 132 17.55 26.79 -14.54
C ASP A 132 16.43 25.77 -14.17
N GLY A 133 16.06 25.70 -12.89
CA GLY A 133 14.87 24.99 -12.40
C GLY A 133 15.16 23.58 -11.87
N GLU A 134 16.43 23.17 -11.81
CA GLU A 134 16.85 21.82 -11.43
C GLU A 134 16.47 21.52 -9.97
N VAL A 135 16.71 22.46 -9.06
CA VAL A 135 16.37 22.30 -7.62
C VAL A 135 14.85 22.15 -7.41
N GLN A 136 14.04 22.85 -8.21
CA GLN A 136 12.58 22.77 -8.17
C GLN A 136 12.10 21.42 -8.70
N ALA A 137 12.70 20.95 -9.80
CA ALA A 137 12.39 19.65 -10.38
C ALA A 137 12.76 18.50 -9.42
N ASP A 138 13.94 18.56 -8.80
CA ASP A 138 14.38 17.58 -7.81
C ASP A 138 13.45 17.53 -6.59
N ASN A 139 13.06 18.68 -6.07
CA ASN A 139 12.12 18.74 -4.96
C ASN A 139 10.72 18.24 -5.34
N ALA A 140 10.25 18.50 -6.56
CA ALA A 140 9.00 17.95 -7.07
C ALA A 140 9.04 16.42 -7.18
N ASP A 141 10.17 15.85 -7.63
CA ASP A 141 10.38 14.40 -7.64
C ASP A 141 10.37 13.83 -6.20
N VAL A 142 11.00 14.50 -5.23
CA VAL A 142 10.93 14.09 -3.81
C VAL A 142 9.50 14.13 -3.28
N VAL A 143 8.73 15.18 -3.59
CA VAL A 143 7.31 15.26 -3.20
C VAL A 143 6.50 14.11 -3.81
N TRP A 144 6.73 13.79 -5.10
CA TRP A 144 6.07 12.65 -5.73
C TRP A 144 6.45 11.31 -5.07
N GLN A 145 7.72 11.09 -4.75
CA GLN A 145 8.18 9.91 -4.00
C GLN A 145 7.47 9.77 -2.65
N LEU A 146 7.38 10.86 -1.89
CA LEU A 146 6.74 10.87 -0.57
C LEU A 146 5.24 10.60 -0.68
N ASN A 147 4.55 11.20 -1.65
CA ASN A 147 3.14 10.92 -1.94
C ASN A 147 2.92 9.46 -2.34
N SER A 148 3.75 8.92 -3.23
CA SER A 148 3.70 7.51 -3.62
C SER A 148 3.90 6.58 -2.42
N THR A 149 4.73 6.97 -1.45
CA THR A 149 4.90 6.23 -0.19
C THR A 149 3.64 6.27 0.68
N VAL A 150 2.95 7.40 0.76
CA VAL A 150 1.65 7.51 1.45
C VAL A 150 0.60 6.63 0.76
N ASP A 151 0.57 6.64 -0.57
CA ASP A 151 -0.34 5.81 -1.37
C ASP A 151 -0.11 4.32 -1.16
N GLN A 152 1.16 3.88 -1.10
CA GLN A 152 1.51 2.50 -0.73
C GLN A 152 1.00 2.10 0.65
N MET A 153 1.05 3.03 1.62
CA MET A 153 0.50 2.78 2.96
C MET A 153 -1.02 2.58 2.92
N VAL A 154 -1.73 3.36 2.11
CA VAL A 154 -3.18 3.17 1.93
C VAL A 154 -3.48 1.85 1.24
N ALA A 155 -2.81 1.55 0.12
CA ALA A 155 -3.00 0.30 -0.61
C ALA A 155 -2.75 -0.94 0.27
N ALA A 156 -1.71 -0.89 1.12
CA ALA A 156 -1.43 -1.93 2.11
C ALA A 156 -2.53 -2.01 3.18
N GLY A 157 -3.07 -0.88 3.62
CA GLY A 157 -4.18 -0.81 4.57
C GLY A 157 -5.48 -1.38 4.01
N GLU A 158 -5.83 -1.05 2.78
CA GLU A 158 -6.98 -1.62 2.05
C GLU A 158 -6.84 -3.15 1.91
N THR A 159 -5.65 -3.63 1.54
CA THR A 159 -5.35 -5.07 1.47
C THR A 159 -5.49 -5.76 2.83
N LEU A 160 -4.97 -5.13 3.90
CA LEU A 160 -5.10 -5.62 5.27
C LEU A 160 -6.57 -5.68 5.70
N TYR A 161 -7.37 -4.67 5.35
CA TYR A 161 -8.80 -4.63 5.65
C TYR A 161 -9.55 -5.77 4.97
N ILE A 162 -9.36 -5.99 3.66
CA ILE A 162 -9.99 -7.10 2.93
C ILE A 162 -9.58 -8.45 3.53
N THR A 163 -8.29 -8.61 3.86
CA THR A 163 -7.75 -9.81 4.50
C THR A 163 -8.40 -10.08 5.85
N LEU A 164 -8.56 -9.05 6.69
CA LEU A 164 -9.22 -9.16 7.98
C LEU A 164 -10.68 -9.59 7.85
N VAL A 165 -11.44 -9.01 6.91
CA VAL A 165 -12.83 -9.42 6.65
C VAL A 165 -12.88 -10.90 6.23
N GLY A 166 -11.91 -11.36 5.42
CA GLY A 166 -11.77 -12.77 5.07
C GLY A 166 -11.49 -13.67 6.27
N MET A 167 -10.62 -13.25 7.19
CA MET A 167 -10.32 -13.97 8.42
C MET A 167 -11.52 -14.01 9.39
N GLU A 168 -12.31 -12.94 9.49
CA GLU A 168 -13.55 -12.91 10.27
C GLU A 168 -14.58 -13.90 9.72
N GLN A 169 -14.73 -13.97 8.39
CA GLN A 169 -15.56 -15.00 7.77
C GLN A 169 -15.03 -16.41 8.03
N GLN A 170 -13.72 -16.63 7.93
CA GLN A 170 -13.11 -17.93 8.22
C GLN A 170 -13.36 -18.36 9.69
N ALA A 171 -13.35 -17.41 10.63
CA ALA A 171 -13.68 -17.69 12.03
C ALA A 171 -15.16 -18.09 12.18
N ALA A 172 -16.07 -17.39 11.50
CA ALA A 172 -17.49 -17.74 11.50
C ALA A 172 -17.74 -19.12 10.87
N ASP A 173 -17.06 -19.44 9.76
CA ASP A 173 -17.11 -20.75 9.10
C ASP A 173 -16.63 -21.88 10.00
N GLY A 174 -15.50 -21.67 10.70
CA GLY A 174 -14.99 -22.65 11.65
C GLY A 174 -15.93 -22.88 12.83
N GLN A 175 -16.61 -21.83 13.33
CA GLN A 175 -17.62 -21.98 14.39
C GLN A 175 -18.85 -22.77 13.90
N ARG A 176 -19.31 -22.53 12.67
CA ARG A 176 -20.40 -23.32 12.08
C ARG A 176 -20.01 -24.79 11.89
N SER A 177 -18.79 -25.04 11.43
CA SER A 177 -18.22 -26.39 11.31
C SER A 177 -18.16 -27.09 12.68
N LEU A 178 -17.74 -26.37 13.73
CA LEU A 178 -17.72 -26.89 15.09
C LEU A 178 -19.12 -27.29 15.58
N ALA A 179 -20.13 -26.46 15.33
CA ALA A 179 -21.51 -26.75 15.67
C ALA A 179 -22.07 -27.96 14.88
N ALA A 180 -21.64 -28.17 13.63
CA ALA A 180 -22.00 -29.35 12.84
C ALA A 180 -21.33 -30.62 13.38
N LEU A 181 -20.05 -30.54 13.76
CA LEU A 181 -19.32 -31.64 14.40
C LEU A 181 -19.95 -32.02 15.74
N ASP A 182 -20.38 -31.05 16.55
CA ASP A 182 -21.04 -31.29 17.83
C ASP A 182 -22.36 -32.05 17.67
N ARG A 183 -23.20 -31.63 16.71
CA ARG A 183 -24.43 -32.37 16.35
C ARG A 183 -24.14 -33.81 15.90
N SER A 184 -23.11 -33.99 15.07
CA SER A 184 -22.69 -35.31 14.59
C SER A 184 -22.19 -36.21 15.74
N LEU A 185 -21.42 -35.66 16.67
CA LEU A 185 -20.92 -36.38 17.83
C LEU A 185 -22.02 -36.85 18.77
N GLU A 186 -23.06 -36.02 18.99
CA GLU A 186 -24.24 -36.43 19.76
C GLU A 186 -24.89 -37.68 19.15
N GLU A 187 -25.12 -37.68 17.84
CA GLU A 187 -25.69 -38.83 17.14
C GLU A 187 -24.77 -40.05 17.17
N LEU A 188 -23.47 -39.88 16.89
CA LEU A 188 -22.50 -40.97 16.86
C LEU A 188 -22.36 -41.65 18.23
N ARG A 189 -22.38 -40.87 19.32
CA ARG A 189 -22.33 -41.43 20.69
C ARG A 189 -23.57 -42.26 21.01
N LEU A 190 -24.75 -41.84 20.58
CA LEU A 190 -25.98 -42.65 20.73
C LEU A 190 -25.88 -43.96 19.93
N ARG A 191 -25.45 -43.88 18.67
CA ARG A 191 -25.24 -45.07 17.83
C ARG A 191 -24.17 -46.00 18.39
N GLN A 192 -23.12 -45.46 19.01
CA GLN A 192 -22.11 -46.24 19.72
C GLN A 192 -22.69 -47.00 20.92
N GLN A 193 -23.53 -46.36 21.74
CA GLN A 193 -24.20 -47.01 22.88
C GLN A 193 -25.10 -48.17 22.43
N LEU A 194 -25.70 -48.06 21.24
CA LEU A 194 -26.49 -49.11 20.61
C LEU A 194 -25.64 -50.18 19.89
N GLY A 195 -24.31 -50.07 19.92
CA GLY A 195 -23.40 -50.99 19.26
C GLY A 195 -23.36 -50.88 17.72
N GLN A 196 -23.97 -49.83 17.16
CA GLN A 196 -24.06 -49.61 15.71
C GLN A 196 -22.81 -48.95 15.12
N VAL A 197 -22.02 -48.28 15.96
CA VAL A 197 -20.79 -47.58 15.57
C VAL A 197 -19.68 -47.90 16.57
N SER A 198 -18.44 -47.97 16.07
CA SER A 198 -17.26 -48.25 16.90
C SER A 198 -16.89 -47.06 17.80
N LYS A 199 -16.22 -47.33 18.92
CA LYS A 199 -15.62 -46.27 19.74
C LYS A 199 -14.58 -45.45 18.96
N GLN A 200 -13.85 -46.10 18.06
CA GLN A 200 -12.84 -45.46 17.22
C GLN A 200 -13.45 -44.34 16.36
N THR A 201 -14.60 -44.59 15.72
CA THR A 201 -15.28 -43.59 14.89
C THR A 201 -15.68 -42.34 15.69
N VAL A 202 -16.13 -42.50 16.94
CA VAL A 202 -16.42 -41.36 17.83
C VAL A 202 -15.14 -40.59 18.15
N THR A 203 -14.06 -41.29 18.51
CA THR A 203 -12.76 -40.67 18.82
C THR A 203 -12.17 -39.91 17.62
N GLU A 204 -12.34 -40.40 16.39
CA GLU A 204 -11.88 -39.71 15.17
C GLU A 204 -12.58 -38.35 15.00
N VAL A 205 -13.90 -38.28 15.21
CA VAL A 205 -14.65 -37.02 15.10
C VAL A 205 -14.34 -36.08 16.28
N GLU A 206 -14.11 -36.61 17.49
CA GLU A 206 -13.65 -35.82 18.65
C GLU A 206 -12.27 -35.19 18.39
N ALA A 207 -11.37 -35.92 17.71
CA ALA A 207 -10.07 -35.40 17.31
C ALA A 207 -10.21 -34.27 16.27
N GLN A 208 -11.07 -34.44 15.25
CA GLN A 208 -11.37 -33.39 14.27
C GLN A 208 -11.92 -32.13 14.94
N ARG A 209 -12.87 -32.29 15.88
CA ARG A 209 -13.40 -31.18 16.68
C ARG A 209 -12.30 -30.44 17.43
N THR A 210 -11.41 -31.17 18.10
CA THR A 210 -10.29 -30.59 18.85
C THR A 210 -9.35 -29.80 17.94
N GLN A 211 -9.10 -30.31 16.73
CA GLN A 211 -8.30 -29.64 15.71
C GLN A 211 -8.94 -28.30 15.27
N VAL A 212 -10.25 -28.28 14.98
CA VAL A 212 -10.97 -27.06 14.59
C VAL A 212 -10.94 -26.01 15.71
N VAL A 213 -11.13 -26.42 16.97
CA VAL A 213 -11.02 -25.51 18.13
C VAL A 213 -9.63 -24.88 18.23
N SER A 214 -8.58 -25.69 18.03
CA SER A 214 -7.20 -25.18 18.04
C SER A 214 -6.95 -24.18 16.90
N GLN A 215 -7.44 -24.47 15.70
CA GLN A 215 -7.31 -23.58 14.54
C GLN A 215 -8.04 -22.25 14.77
N LEU A 216 -9.24 -22.28 15.33
CA LEU A 216 -10.01 -21.09 15.67
C LEU A 216 -9.31 -20.21 16.72
N ARG A 217 -8.64 -20.82 17.72
CA ARG A 217 -7.85 -20.08 18.70
C ARG A 217 -6.67 -19.35 18.07
N THR A 218 -5.94 -20.03 17.17
CA THR A 218 -4.85 -19.42 16.42
C THR A 218 -5.38 -18.27 15.55
N LEU A 219 -6.46 -18.50 14.80
CA LEU A 219 -7.08 -17.49 13.95
C LEU A 219 -7.53 -16.26 14.74
N GLY A 220 -8.13 -16.44 15.93
CA GLY A 220 -8.52 -15.33 16.80
C GLY A 220 -7.33 -14.49 17.29
N THR A 221 -6.20 -15.14 17.56
CA THR A 221 -4.95 -14.44 17.95
C THR A 221 -4.39 -13.63 16.77
N THR A 222 -4.40 -14.22 15.57
CA THR A 222 -4.00 -13.52 14.33
C THR A 222 -4.91 -12.33 14.03
N LEU A 223 -6.24 -12.50 14.13
CA LEU A 223 -7.22 -11.43 13.95
C LEU A 223 -6.95 -10.26 14.89
N THR A 224 -6.75 -10.53 16.19
CA THR A 224 -6.44 -9.49 17.19
C THR A 224 -5.16 -8.73 16.82
N THR A 225 -4.13 -9.45 16.35
CA THR A 225 -2.85 -8.85 15.94
C THR A 225 -3.03 -7.96 14.71
N TYR A 226 -3.72 -8.43 13.68
CA TYR A 226 -3.93 -7.68 12.44
C TYR A 226 -4.87 -6.48 12.63
N LYS A 227 -5.84 -6.60 13.54
CA LYS A 227 -6.68 -5.47 13.98
C LYS A 227 -5.87 -4.39 14.70
N ALA A 228 -4.93 -4.78 15.56
CA ALA A 228 -4.02 -3.85 16.22
C ALA A 228 -3.08 -3.15 15.21
N GLN A 229 -2.63 -3.86 14.17
CA GLN A 229 -1.88 -3.27 13.06
C GLN A 229 -2.71 -2.26 12.28
N LEU A 230 -3.97 -2.60 11.95
CA LEU A 230 -4.89 -1.67 11.29
C LEU A 230 -5.15 -0.43 12.15
N GLN A 231 -5.38 -0.59 13.46
CA GLN A 231 -5.53 0.52 14.41
C GLN A 231 -4.31 1.44 14.41
N THR A 232 -3.10 0.87 14.41
CA THR A 232 -1.86 1.64 14.29
C THR A 232 -1.83 2.44 12.98
N LEU A 233 -2.23 1.81 11.87
CA LEU A 233 -2.23 2.43 10.55
C LEU A 233 -3.25 3.59 10.44
N ILE A 234 -4.38 3.51 11.14
CA ILE A 234 -5.40 4.57 11.19
C ILE A 234 -5.22 5.54 12.37
N GLY A 235 -4.11 5.46 13.11
CA GLY A 235 -3.78 6.39 14.21
C GLY A 235 -4.58 6.22 15.49
N VAL A 236 -5.14 5.03 15.75
CA VAL A 236 -5.89 4.71 16.97
C VAL A 236 -5.10 3.75 17.85
N GLU A 237 -5.38 3.75 19.16
CA GLU A 237 -4.74 2.84 20.11
C GLU A 237 -4.89 1.36 19.67
N PRO A 238 -3.78 0.58 19.62
CA PRO A 238 -3.76 -0.76 19.04
C PRO A 238 -4.30 -1.83 20.01
N THR A 239 -5.59 -1.75 20.36
CA THR A 239 -6.25 -2.68 21.29
C THR A 239 -6.54 -4.07 20.70
N GLY A 240 -6.58 -4.18 19.37
CA GLY A 240 -7.01 -5.37 18.64
C GLY A 240 -8.52 -5.57 18.56
N GLU A 241 -9.31 -4.64 19.10
CA GLU A 241 -10.76 -4.79 19.29
C GLU A 241 -11.60 -4.04 18.25
N ILE A 242 -10.98 -3.46 17.22
CA ILE A 242 -11.70 -2.68 16.20
C ILE A 242 -12.73 -3.53 15.45
N SER A 243 -13.90 -2.95 15.20
CA SER A 243 -14.94 -3.54 14.35
C SER A 243 -14.84 -3.02 12.92
N LEU A 244 -14.90 -3.92 11.95
CA LEU A 244 -14.83 -3.61 10.53
C LEU A 244 -16.25 -3.44 9.98
N GLY A 245 -16.47 -2.37 9.23
CA GLY A 245 -17.66 -2.21 8.40
C GLY A 245 -17.70 -3.22 7.25
N ALA A 246 -18.87 -3.38 6.64
CA ALA A 246 -19.01 -4.21 5.45
C ALA A 246 -18.14 -3.68 4.29
N LEU A 247 -17.65 -4.60 3.47
CA LEU A 247 -17.07 -4.26 2.17
C LEU A 247 -18.18 -3.75 1.22
N PRO A 248 -17.84 -2.95 0.20
CA PRO A 248 -18.80 -2.51 -0.80
C PRO A 248 -19.50 -3.71 -1.45
N ILE A 249 -20.78 -3.53 -1.74
CA ILE A 249 -21.58 -4.52 -2.46
C ILE A 249 -21.23 -4.43 -3.95
N GLN A 250 -21.36 -5.54 -4.67
CA GLN A 250 -21.15 -5.57 -6.12
C GLN A 250 -21.95 -4.46 -6.83
N GLY A 251 -21.25 -3.64 -7.62
CA GLY A 251 -21.85 -2.53 -8.37
C GLY A 251 -21.89 -1.20 -7.59
N GLU A 252 -21.58 -1.21 -6.30
CA GLU A 252 -21.35 -0.02 -5.47
C GLU A 252 -19.86 0.22 -5.18
N ASP A 253 -18.98 -0.59 -5.77
CA ASP A 253 -17.52 -0.49 -5.66
C ASP A 253 -16.90 0.55 -6.60
N GLY A 254 -17.72 1.29 -7.35
CA GLY A 254 -17.26 2.33 -8.29
C GLY A 254 -16.51 1.79 -9.50
N TRP A 255 -16.60 0.48 -9.76
CA TRP A 255 -15.83 -0.19 -10.80
C TRP A 255 -16.27 0.19 -12.21
N THR A 256 -15.29 0.59 -13.03
CA THR A 256 -15.43 0.79 -14.47
C THR A 256 -14.72 -0.32 -15.24
N ALA A 257 -15.28 -0.72 -16.38
CA ALA A 257 -14.65 -1.74 -17.21
C ALA A 257 -13.25 -1.27 -17.68
N PRO A 258 -12.21 -2.11 -17.55
CA PRO A 258 -10.83 -1.71 -17.83
C PRO A 258 -10.56 -1.64 -19.34
N ASP A 259 -9.70 -0.70 -19.75
CA ASP A 259 -9.14 -0.57 -21.09
C ASP A 259 -7.64 -0.81 -21.02
N TYR A 260 -7.19 -2.04 -21.35
CA TYR A 260 -5.80 -2.46 -21.16
C TYR A 260 -4.77 -1.46 -21.69
N GLU A 261 -4.95 -0.92 -22.89
CA GLU A 261 -3.94 -0.05 -23.53
C GLU A 261 -3.94 1.34 -22.89
N ALA A 262 -5.12 1.93 -22.66
CA ALA A 262 -5.24 3.25 -22.04
C ALA A 262 -4.81 3.22 -20.56
N ASP A 263 -5.18 2.16 -19.86
CA ASP A 263 -4.90 1.97 -18.44
C ASP A 263 -3.42 1.65 -18.23
N LEU A 264 -2.77 0.85 -19.09
CA LEU A 264 -1.32 0.63 -19.03
C LEU A 264 -0.54 1.92 -19.28
N ALA A 265 -0.98 2.75 -20.23
CA ALA A 265 -0.34 4.03 -20.49
C ALA A 265 -0.44 4.96 -19.27
N SER A 266 -1.63 5.04 -18.65
CA SER A 266 -1.87 5.82 -17.44
C SER A 266 -1.02 5.31 -16.27
N ALA A 267 -1.00 3.98 -16.07
CA ALA A 267 -0.23 3.32 -15.04
C ALA A 267 1.27 3.62 -15.13
N LYS A 268 1.83 3.60 -16.36
CA LYS A 268 3.24 3.94 -16.57
C LYS A 268 3.55 5.39 -16.24
N THR A 269 2.68 6.31 -16.63
CA THR A 269 2.83 7.74 -16.34
C THR A 269 2.73 8.04 -14.84
N ALA A 270 1.86 7.33 -14.13
CA ALA A 270 1.67 7.50 -12.70
C ALA A 270 2.75 6.82 -11.84
N SER A 271 3.58 5.95 -12.43
CA SER A 271 4.52 5.12 -11.68
C SER A 271 5.80 5.86 -11.28
N TRP A 272 5.92 6.16 -9.99
CA TRP A 272 7.17 6.67 -9.40
C TRP A 272 8.36 5.72 -9.63
N THR A 273 8.15 4.40 -9.60
CA THR A 273 9.25 3.44 -9.79
C THR A 273 9.83 3.52 -11.20
N LEU A 274 8.98 3.68 -12.23
CA LEU A 274 9.44 3.90 -13.61
C LEU A 274 10.10 5.27 -13.77
N ARG A 275 9.49 6.33 -13.23
CA ARG A 275 10.07 7.69 -13.23
C ARG A 275 11.48 7.70 -12.62
N ASN A 276 11.67 7.03 -11.48
CA ASN A 276 12.96 6.94 -10.81
C ASN A 276 13.99 6.15 -11.64
N ALA A 277 13.57 5.10 -12.34
CA ALA A 277 14.44 4.33 -13.23
C ALA A 277 14.87 5.15 -14.45
N GLU A 278 13.96 5.95 -15.03
CA GLU A 278 14.28 6.92 -16.09
C GLU A 278 15.26 7.99 -15.61
N LYS A 279 15.03 8.57 -14.42
CA LYS A 279 15.93 9.56 -13.82
C LYS A 279 17.32 9.00 -13.60
N THR A 280 17.43 7.78 -13.05
CA THR A 280 18.73 7.11 -12.86
C THR A 280 19.47 6.91 -14.20
N LEU A 281 18.74 6.65 -15.29
CA LEU A 281 19.31 6.56 -16.63
C LEU A 281 19.75 7.92 -17.17
N GLU A 282 18.97 8.96 -16.94
CA GLU A 282 19.30 10.35 -17.31
C GLU A 282 20.56 10.82 -16.58
N ASP A 283 20.63 10.65 -15.27
CA ASP A 283 21.80 10.99 -14.44
C ASP A 283 23.06 10.25 -14.92
N ALA A 284 22.97 8.94 -15.17
CA ALA A 284 24.09 8.15 -15.65
C ALA A 284 24.56 8.57 -17.06
N LYS A 285 23.65 9.08 -17.89
CA LYS A 285 23.98 9.61 -19.21
C LYS A 285 24.69 10.96 -19.10
N GLU A 286 24.21 11.86 -18.23
CA GLU A 286 24.88 13.13 -17.95
C GLU A 286 26.31 12.90 -17.44
N ASP A 287 26.50 11.97 -16.49
CA ASP A 287 27.83 11.59 -15.98
C ASP A 287 28.78 11.10 -17.08
N TRP A 288 28.26 10.36 -18.06
CA TRP A 288 29.03 9.90 -19.21
C TRP A 288 29.36 11.02 -20.19
N ASP A 289 28.40 11.91 -20.48
CA ASP A 289 28.60 13.08 -21.33
C ASP A 289 29.66 14.03 -20.71
N ASP A 290 29.62 14.23 -19.39
CA ASP A 290 30.62 14.96 -18.62
C ASP A 290 32.00 14.30 -18.73
N ALA A 291 32.09 12.99 -18.48
CA ALA A 291 33.35 12.26 -18.59
C ALA A 291 33.95 12.33 -20.00
N GLN A 292 33.09 12.37 -21.03
CA GLN A 292 33.49 12.57 -22.43
C GLN A 292 34.02 13.98 -22.66
N SER A 293 33.32 15.01 -22.18
CA SER A 293 33.74 16.41 -22.26
C SER A 293 35.07 16.67 -21.54
N ASP A 294 35.30 15.99 -20.41
CA ASP A 294 36.49 16.14 -19.56
C ASP A 294 37.70 15.31 -20.01
N TYR A 295 37.55 14.55 -21.09
CA TYR A 295 38.61 13.70 -21.61
C TYR A 295 39.80 14.54 -22.10
N ARG A 296 40.97 14.33 -21.50
CA ARG A 296 42.23 15.02 -21.82
C ARG A 296 43.39 14.05 -22.10
N GLY A 297 43.08 12.83 -22.55
CA GLY A 297 44.07 11.84 -22.99
C GLY A 297 44.11 10.54 -22.15
N PRO A 298 45.10 9.65 -22.42
CA PRO A 298 45.07 8.25 -21.98
C PRO A 298 44.96 8.03 -20.47
N ARG A 299 45.46 8.96 -19.64
CA ARG A 299 45.39 8.85 -18.18
C ARG A 299 43.96 8.91 -17.63
N LYS A 300 43.02 9.55 -18.33
CA LYS A 300 41.60 9.63 -17.92
C LYS A 300 40.71 8.58 -18.60
N LYS A 301 41.26 7.71 -19.45
CA LYS A 301 40.48 6.72 -20.23
C LYS A 301 39.65 5.78 -19.35
N TYR A 302 40.18 5.38 -18.20
CA TYR A 302 39.48 4.48 -17.28
C TYR A 302 38.21 5.12 -16.67
N LEU A 303 38.19 6.44 -16.45
CA LEU A 303 37.02 7.16 -15.95
C LEU A 303 35.91 7.19 -16.99
N LEU A 304 36.27 7.47 -18.25
CA LEU A 304 35.33 7.44 -19.37
C LEU A 304 34.71 6.04 -19.55
N GLN A 305 35.54 4.99 -19.51
CA GLN A 305 35.05 3.61 -19.62
C GLN A 305 34.17 3.19 -18.43
N ALA A 306 34.48 3.68 -17.22
CA ALA A 306 33.65 3.44 -16.06
C ALA A 306 32.27 4.11 -16.21
N ALA A 307 32.23 5.38 -16.62
CA ALA A 307 30.98 6.09 -16.85
C ALA A 307 30.13 5.46 -17.97
N GLU A 308 30.78 5.01 -19.06
CA GLU A 308 30.11 4.29 -20.15
C GLU A 308 29.43 3.01 -19.64
N HIS A 309 30.11 2.19 -18.85
CA HIS A 309 29.51 0.99 -18.27
C HIS A 309 28.41 1.29 -17.24
N THR A 310 28.53 2.38 -16.47
CA THR A 310 27.46 2.83 -15.56
C THR A 310 26.19 3.20 -16.36
N TRP A 311 26.35 3.94 -17.47
CA TRP A 311 25.23 4.29 -18.35
C TRP A 311 24.62 3.06 -19.04
N GLU A 312 25.43 2.15 -19.57
CA GLU A 312 24.96 0.88 -20.14
C GLU A 312 24.16 0.04 -19.12
N ALA A 313 24.65 -0.04 -17.88
CA ALA A 313 23.95 -0.74 -16.80
C ALA A 313 22.62 -0.05 -16.43
N ALA A 314 22.60 1.28 -16.40
CA ALA A 314 21.38 2.06 -16.15
C ALA A 314 20.33 1.85 -17.25
N GLN A 315 20.74 1.74 -18.53
CA GLN A 315 19.82 1.41 -19.63
C GLN A 315 19.14 0.07 -19.43
N LEU A 316 19.93 -0.97 -19.13
CA LEU A 316 19.40 -2.32 -18.90
C LEU A 316 18.48 -2.35 -17.68
N THR A 317 18.82 -1.63 -16.62
CA THR A 317 18.01 -1.53 -15.39
C THR A 317 16.67 -0.86 -15.67
N CYS A 318 16.69 0.26 -16.39
CA CYS A 318 15.47 0.96 -16.81
C CYS A 318 14.60 0.06 -17.69
N GLN A 319 15.18 -0.59 -18.71
CA GLN A 319 14.45 -1.54 -19.56
C GLN A 319 13.82 -2.69 -18.75
N SER A 320 14.54 -3.26 -17.78
CA SER A 320 14.01 -4.31 -16.90
C SER A 320 12.82 -3.82 -16.08
N ALA A 321 12.92 -2.61 -15.50
CA ALA A 321 11.85 -2.01 -14.71
C ALA A 321 10.55 -1.87 -15.53
N PHE A 322 10.64 -1.39 -16.78
CA PHE A 322 9.47 -1.33 -17.68
C PHE A 322 8.91 -2.71 -18.02
N GLN A 323 9.77 -3.69 -18.32
CA GLN A 323 9.32 -5.06 -18.65
C GLN A 323 8.63 -5.74 -17.47
N GLU A 324 9.18 -5.62 -16.26
CA GLU A 324 8.61 -6.17 -15.03
C GLU A 324 7.27 -5.51 -14.70
N PHE A 325 7.18 -4.18 -14.88
CA PHE A 325 5.95 -3.43 -14.71
C PHE A 325 4.86 -3.89 -15.69
N GLU A 326 5.15 -3.91 -16.99
CA GLU A 326 4.20 -4.36 -18.02
C GLU A 326 3.73 -5.80 -17.80
N THR A 327 4.65 -6.69 -17.42
CA THR A 327 4.33 -8.10 -17.14
C THR A 327 3.39 -8.22 -15.94
N SER A 328 3.69 -7.48 -14.86
CA SER A 328 2.89 -7.50 -13.64
C SER A 328 1.52 -6.88 -13.88
N PHE A 329 1.45 -5.77 -14.62
CA PHE A 329 0.20 -5.11 -15.01
C PHE A 329 -0.66 -6.03 -15.86
N ARG A 330 -0.05 -6.73 -16.83
CA ARG A 330 -0.76 -7.71 -17.66
C ARG A 330 -1.33 -8.85 -16.82
N ALA A 331 -0.55 -9.42 -15.91
CA ALA A 331 -1.02 -10.47 -15.02
C ALA A 331 -2.21 -10.01 -14.15
N LEU A 332 -2.15 -8.77 -13.66
CA LEU A 332 -3.21 -8.17 -12.86
C LEU A 332 -4.48 -7.98 -13.71
N TYR A 333 -4.36 -7.40 -14.90
CA TYR A 333 -5.47 -7.25 -15.85
C TYR A 333 -6.13 -8.59 -16.20
N ASP A 334 -5.34 -9.59 -16.59
CA ASP A 334 -5.85 -10.91 -16.96
C ASP A 334 -6.56 -11.61 -15.79
N SER A 335 -6.09 -11.39 -14.55
CA SER A 335 -6.70 -11.98 -13.36
C SER A 335 -8.13 -11.49 -13.09
N LEU A 336 -8.50 -10.28 -13.53
CA LEU A 336 -9.83 -9.69 -13.28
C LEU A 336 -10.94 -10.56 -13.87
N ALA A 337 -10.77 -10.99 -15.13
CA ALA A 337 -11.74 -11.83 -15.81
C ALA A 337 -11.87 -13.20 -15.13
N ASP A 338 -10.76 -13.78 -14.68
CA ASP A 338 -10.75 -15.07 -13.97
C ASP A 338 -11.48 -14.98 -12.62
N LYS A 339 -11.27 -13.90 -11.86
CA LYS A 339 -11.96 -13.65 -10.60
C LYS A 339 -13.45 -13.41 -10.80
N GLU A 340 -13.83 -12.65 -11.83
CA GLU A 340 -15.24 -12.42 -12.18
C GLU A 340 -15.96 -13.71 -12.60
N ASN A 341 -15.32 -14.54 -13.42
CA ASN A 341 -15.84 -15.86 -13.78
C ASN A 341 -16.00 -16.78 -12.56
N THR A 342 -15.03 -16.75 -11.65
CA THR A 342 -15.09 -17.50 -10.40
C THR A 342 -16.28 -17.06 -9.54
N LEU A 343 -16.48 -15.75 -9.37
CA LEU A 343 -17.62 -15.21 -8.63
C LEU A 343 -18.95 -15.65 -9.24
N ASN A 344 -19.12 -15.51 -10.56
CA ASN A 344 -20.34 -15.92 -11.26
C ASN A 344 -20.65 -17.42 -11.06
N SER A 345 -19.61 -18.26 -11.05
CA SER A 345 -19.74 -19.68 -10.74
C SER A 345 -20.22 -19.92 -9.29
N LYS A 346 -19.64 -19.22 -8.30
CA LYS A 346 -20.05 -19.35 -6.90
C LYS A 346 -21.45 -18.84 -6.63
N LEU A 347 -21.86 -17.75 -7.27
CA LEU A 347 -23.24 -17.23 -7.20
C LEU A 347 -24.25 -18.23 -7.78
N SER A 348 -23.91 -18.90 -8.89
CA SER A 348 -24.75 -19.96 -9.46
C SER A 348 -24.89 -21.16 -8.51
N ALA A 349 -23.79 -21.57 -7.87
CA ALA A 349 -23.80 -22.65 -6.87
C ALA A 349 -24.61 -22.28 -5.61
N LEU A 350 -24.54 -21.02 -5.18
CA LEU A 350 -25.35 -20.48 -4.09
C LEU A 350 -26.84 -20.55 -4.42
N ALA A 351 -27.25 -20.08 -5.60
CA ALA A 351 -28.64 -20.15 -6.05
C ALA A 351 -29.17 -21.59 -6.11
N TRP A 352 -28.34 -22.53 -6.55
CA TRP A 352 -28.67 -23.96 -6.51
C TRP A 352 -28.91 -24.45 -5.07
N GLN A 353 -28.03 -24.13 -4.14
CA GLN A 353 -28.17 -24.56 -2.74
C GLN A 353 -29.38 -23.94 -2.04
N GLN A 354 -29.79 -22.72 -2.41
CA GLN A 354 -31.05 -22.14 -1.95
C GLN A 354 -32.24 -23.03 -2.35
N THR A 355 -32.25 -23.48 -3.61
CA THR A 355 -33.30 -24.36 -4.15
C THR A 355 -33.30 -25.74 -3.46
N VAL A 356 -32.12 -26.28 -3.15
CA VAL A 356 -31.95 -27.53 -2.39
C VAL A 356 -32.52 -27.40 -0.98
N LEU A 357 -32.23 -26.29 -0.29
CA LEU A 357 -32.74 -26.05 1.05
C LEU A 357 -34.26 -25.94 1.06
N GLU A 358 -34.85 -25.17 0.14
CA GLU A 358 -36.32 -25.05 0.01
C GLU A 358 -37.00 -26.41 -0.21
N THR A 359 -36.43 -27.24 -1.08
CA THR A 359 -36.94 -28.58 -1.36
C THR A 359 -36.81 -29.49 -0.14
N THR A 360 -35.67 -29.42 0.56
CA THR A 360 -35.40 -30.21 1.76
C THR A 360 -36.32 -29.81 2.91
N GLN A 361 -36.60 -28.52 3.07
CA GLN A 361 -37.55 -28.00 4.04
C GLN A 361 -38.95 -28.57 3.81
N LYS A 362 -39.48 -28.50 2.58
CA LYS A 362 -40.80 -29.08 2.25
C LYS A 362 -40.87 -30.58 2.56
N ARG A 363 -39.80 -31.32 2.25
CA ARG A 363 -39.74 -32.76 2.56
C ARG A 363 -39.66 -33.02 4.06
N TYR A 364 -39.00 -32.15 4.82
CA TYR A 364 -38.92 -32.25 6.28
C TYR A 364 -40.30 -32.04 6.91
N ASP A 365 -41.04 -31.03 6.45
CA ASP A 365 -42.39 -30.72 6.93
C ASP A 365 -43.38 -31.87 6.66
N LEU A 366 -43.15 -32.63 5.58
CA LEU A 366 -43.90 -33.85 5.24
C LEU A 366 -43.40 -35.12 5.96
N GLY A 367 -42.41 -35.01 6.85
CA GLY A 367 -41.81 -36.14 7.56
C GLY A 367 -40.98 -37.09 6.69
N GLN A 368 -40.62 -36.68 5.47
CA GLN A 368 -39.90 -37.50 4.50
C GLN A 368 -38.37 -37.44 4.65
N VAL A 369 -37.84 -36.48 5.40
CA VAL A 369 -36.41 -36.38 5.74
C VAL A 369 -36.24 -36.07 7.22
N SER A 370 -35.07 -36.41 7.76
CA SER A 370 -34.75 -36.14 9.17
C SER A 370 -34.41 -34.67 9.41
N LYS A 371 -34.49 -34.24 10.67
CA LYS A 371 -34.01 -32.91 11.10
C LYS A 371 -32.52 -32.73 10.79
N MET A 372 -31.72 -33.78 10.95
CA MET A 372 -30.29 -33.75 10.61
C MET A 372 -30.06 -33.45 9.13
N LYS A 373 -30.89 -34.02 8.24
CA LYS A 373 -30.78 -33.76 6.80
C LYS A 373 -31.16 -32.31 6.45
N LEU A 374 -32.14 -31.74 7.14
CA LEU A 374 -32.47 -30.31 6.99
C LEU A 374 -31.31 -29.41 7.44
N LEU A 375 -30.74 -29.68 8.62
CA LEU A 375 -29.62 -28.90 9.13
C LEU A 375 -28.39 -29.01 8.23
N ALA A 376 -28.10 -30.19 7.68
CA ALA A 376 -27.02 -30.36 6.70
C ALA A 376 -27.24 -29.51 5.43
N ALA A 377 -28.48 -29.42 4.92
CA ALA A 377 -28.80 -28.54 3.80
C ALA A 377 -28.63 -27.04 4.15
N GLN A 378 -28.92 -26.65 5.40
CA GLN A 378 -28.66 -25.29 5.88
C GLN A 378 -27.16 -25.00 5.96
N ASP A 379 -26.37 -25.95 6.45
CA ASP A 379 -24.90 -25.85 6.51
C ASP A 379 -24.29 -25.74 5.10
N GLU A 380 -24.82 -26.50 4.12
CA GLU A 380 -24.39 -26.43 2.72
C GLU A 380 -24.72 -25.07 2.06
N LEU A 381 -25.91 -24.50 2.32
CA LEU A 381 -26.26 -23.16 1.86
C LEU A 381 -25.33 -22.10 2.46
N ALA A 382 -25.09 -22.20 3.77
CA ALA A 382 -24.17 -21.34 4.51
C ALA A 382 -22.74 -21.39 3.95
N ALA A 383 -22.26 -22.58 3.58
CA ALA A 383 -20.96 -22.76 2.95
C ALA A 383 -20.91 -22.19 1.52
N ALA A 384 -21.98 -22.34 0.75
CA ALA A 384 -22.08 -21.75 -0.59
C ALA A 384 -22.09 -20.21 -0.53
N GLN A 385 -22.74 -19.62 0.48
CA GLN A 385 -22.71 -18.17 0.72
C GLN A 385 -21.28 -17.71 1.01
N SER A 386 -20.57 -18.38 1.94
CA SER A 386 -19.18 -18.02 2.25
C SER A 386 -18.25 -18.16 1.04
N ALA A 387 -18.48 -19.16 0.19
CA ALA A 387 -17.72 -19.31 -1.04
C ALA A 387 -17.98 -18.16 -2.03
N ALA A 388 -19.22 -17.67 -2.13
CA ALA A 388 -19.56 -16.51 -2.96
C ALA A 388 -18.96 -15.21 -2.39
N ASP A 389 -19.07 -14.98 -1.08
CA ASP A 389 -18.48 -13.81 -0.41
C ASP A 389 -16.94 -13.83 -0.55
N GLY A 390 -16.31 -15.00 -0.47
CA GLY A 390 -14.88 -15.18 -0.70
C GLY A 390 -14.47 -14.85 -2.13
N ALA A 391 -15.22 -15.34 -3.12
CA ALA A 391 -14.97 -14.99 -4.52
C ALA A 391 -15.19 -13.49 -4.80
N TRP A 392 -16.15 -12.86 -4.12
CA TRP A 392 -16.34 -11.41 -4.19
C TRP A 392 -15.14 -10.65 -3.62
N ARG A 393 -14.64 -11.05 -2.44
CA ARG A 393 -13.44 -10.42 -1.85
C ARG A 393 -12.21 -10.57 -2.73
N ASP A 394 -12.02 -11.74 -3.33
CA ASP A 394 -10.93 -11.97 -4.28
C ASP A 394 -11.03 -11.03 -5.49
N LEU A 395 -12.23 -10.84 -6.05
CA LEU A 395 -12.46 -9.91 -7.15
C LEU A 395 -12.24 -8.46 -6.71
N LEU A 396 -12.79 -8.06 -5.56
CA LEU A 396 -12.60 -6.73 -5.00
C LEU A 396 -11.12 -6.43 -4.76
N SER A 397 -10.37 -7.37 -4.19
CA SER A 397 -8.92 -7.22 -4.01
C SER A 397 -8.20 -7.00 -5.33
N ALA A 398 -8.52 -7.77 -6.38
CA ALA A 398 -7.91 -7.60 -7.69
C ALA A 398 -8.29 -6.25 -8.33
N ARG A 399 -9.55 -5.81 -8.17
CA ARG A 399 -10.03 -4.50 -8.64
C ARG A 399 -9.34 -3.34 -7.92
N THR A 400 -9.19 -3.44 -6.60
CA THR A 400 -8.47 -2.45 -5.80
C THR A 400 -7.01 -2.35 -6.22
N SER A 401 -6.32 -3.48 -6.38
CA SER A 401 -4.93 -3.47 -6.89
C SER A 401 -4.85 -2.91 -8.31
N TYR A 402 -5.82 -3.20 -9.18
CA TYR A 402 -5.88 -2.63 -10.53
C TYR A 402 -6.03 -1.12 -10.50
N ARG A 403 -6.93 -0.60 -9.65
CA ARG A 403 -7.12 0.84 -9.47
C ARG A 403 -5.82 1.52 -9.03
N TRP A 404 -5.11 0.98 -8.03
CA TRP A 404 -3.82 1.52 -7.59
C TRP A 404 -2.75 1.48 -8.69
N ALA A 405 -2.73 0.43 -9.49
CA ALA A 405 -1.82 0.33 -10.63
C ALA A 405 -2.11 1.41 -11.68
N VAL A 406 -3.39 1.64 -12.01
CA VAL A 406 -3.78 2.63 -13.03
C VAL A 406 -3.62 4.06 -12.55
N GLU A 407 -4.09 4.36 -11.34
CA GLU A 407 -4.16 5.74 -10.83
C GLU A 407 -2.83 6.22 -10.26
N GLN A 408 -2.02 5.33 -9.67
CA GLN A 408 -0.80 5.68 -8.95
C GLN A 408 0.44 4.89 -9.39
N GLY A 409 0.32 4.03 -10.41
CA GLY A 409 1.43 3.22 -10.89
C GLY A 409 1.99 2.26 -9.84
N LEU A 410 1.17 1.87 -8.86
CA LEU A 410 1.53 0.96 -7.78
C LEU A 410 1.14 -0.48 -8.15
N MET A 411 2.16 -1.33 -8.33
CA MET A 411 2.00 -2.73 -8.72
C MET A 411 1.96 -3.71 -7.55
#